data_AF-A0A7W4GIZ7-F1
#
_entry.id   AF-A0A7W4GIZ7-F1
#
_cell.length_a   1.000
_cell.length_b   1.000
_cell.length_c   1.000
_cell.angle_alpha   90.00
_cell.angle_beta   90.00
_cell.angle_gamma   90.00
#
_symmetry.space_group_name_H-M   'P 1'
#
loop_
_entity.id
_entity.type
_entity.pdbx_description
1 polymer ?
#
loop_
_entity_poly.entity_id
_entity_poly.type
_entity_poly.pdbx_seq_one_letter_code
_entity_poly.pdbx_strand_id
1 'polypeptide(L)' 'FGSLDNFKYKDKWWIIDIGGNNLRMLAFIEFRHNRIYVKHIVTHKEYDLLCKKYRK' A
#
# COMPACT_ATOMS: atom_id res chain seq x y z
N PHE A 1 -1.12 14.14 -5.19
CA PHE A 1 -0.60 12.77 -5.04
C PHE A 1 -1.13 11.94 -6.20
N GLY A 2 -0.34 11.76 -7.26
CA GLY A 2 -0.79 11.06 -8.47
C GLY A 2 -0.67 9.53 -8.43
N SER A 3 -0.07 8.97 -7.39
CA SER A 3 0.27 7.54 -7.24
C SER A 3 -0.44 6.85 -6.08
N LEU A 4 -1.54 7.45 -5.61
CA LEU A 4 -2.29 6.94 -4.46
C LEU A 4 -3.39 6.00 -4.95
N ASP A 5 -3.19 4.70 -4.75
CA ASP A 5 -4.12 3.66 -5.22
C ASP A 5 -4.75 2.88 -4.06
N ASN A 6 -6.02 2.51 -4.23
CA ASN A 6 -6.73 1.65 -3.28
C ASN A 6 -6.27 0.19 -3.41
N PHE A 7 -5.98 -0.45 -2.27
CA PHE A 7 -5.64 -1.86 -2.24
C PHE A 7 -6.91 -2.72 -2.34
N LYS A 8 -7.10 -3.34 -3.51
CA LYS A 8 -8.33 -4.07 -3.88
C LYS A 8 -8.73 -5.20 -2.93
N TYR A 9 -7.79 -5.76 -2.17
CA TYR A 9 -8.04 -6.94 -1.33
C TYR A 9 -8.40 -6.60 0.12
N LYS A 10 -8.29 -5.33 0.55
CA LYS A 10 -8.58 -4.95 1.93
C LYS A 10 -9.08 -3.52 2.05
N ASP A 11 -10.23 -3.35 2.69
CA ASP A 11 -10.86 -2.03 2.83
C ASP A 11 -10.01 -1.06 3.67
N LYS A 12 -9.93 0.21 3.22
CA LYS A 12 -9.11 1.30 3.78
C LYS A 12 -7.59 1.09 3.72
N TRP A 13 -7.12 0.16 2.90
CA TRP A 13 -5.69 -0.02 2.62
C TRP A 13 -5.33 0.73 1.34
N TRP A 14 -4.18 1.41 1.40
CA TRP A 14 -3.69 2.28 0.34
C TRP A 14 -2.26 1.90 -0.02
N ILE A 15 -1.94 2.05 -1.29
CA ILE A 15 -0.62 1.87 -1.85
C ILE A 15 -0.11 3.22 -2.31
N ILE A 16 1.13 3.51 -1.94
CA ILE A 16 1.80 4.76 -2.27
C ILE A 16 3.15 4.45 -2.86
N ASP A 17 3.40 5.00 -4.05
CA ASP A 17 4.69 4.89 -4.74
C ASP A 17 5.67 5.87 -4.11
N ILE A 18 6.81 5.36 -3.62
CA ILE A 18 7.84 6.16 -2.96
C ILE A 18 9.24 5.85 -3.53
N GLY A 19 10.21 6.73 -3.26
CA GLY A 19 11.61 6.53 -3.68
C GLY A 19 11.80 6.54 -5.19
N GLY A 20 11.14 7.48 -5.90
CA GLY A 20 11.24 7.57 -7.36
C GLY A 20 10.54 6.41 -8.09
N ASN A 21 9.43 5.92 -7.54
CA ASN A 21 8.65 4.78 -8.06
C ASN A 21 9.32 3.40 -7.88
N ASN A 22 10.42 3.28 -7.14
CA ASN A 22 11.10 1.99 -6.93
C ASN A 22 10.49 1.15 -5.79
N LEU A 23 9.79 1.81 -4.86
CA LEU A 23 9.21 1.19 -3.68
C LEU A 23 7.69 1.42 -3.62
N ARG A 24 7.01 0.51 -2.94
CA ARG A 24 5.59 0.53 -2.64
C ARG A 24 5.40 0.51 -1.14
N MET A 25 4.73 1.53 -0.62
CA MET A 25 4.31 1.60 0.77
C MET A 25 2.86 1.16 0.88
N LEU A 26 2.61 0.12 1.66
CA LEU A 26 1.28 -0.36 2.00
C LEU A 26 0.89 0.19 3.37
N ALA A 27 -0.11 1.05 3.40
CA ALA A 27 -0.58 1.73 4.60
C ALA A 27 -2.09 1.58 4.79
N PHE A 28 -2.51 1.53 6.05
CA PHE A 28 -3.91 1.70 6.43
C PHE A 28 -4.12 3.17 6.81
N ILE A 29 -5.10 3.82 6.18
CA ILE A 29 -5.38 5.25 6.40
C ILE A 29 -6.79 5.38 6.98
N GLU A 30 -6.86 5.86 8.23
CA GLU A 30 -8.12 6.19 8.90
C GLU A 30 -8.35 7.70 8.81
N PHE A 31 -9.05 8.13 7.76
CA PHE A 31 -9.34 9.55 7.52
C PHE A 31 -10.14 10.21 8.62
N ARG A 32 -11.04 9.48 9.30
CA ARG A 32 -11.87 10.03 10.39
C ARG A 32 -11.05 10.57 11.57
N HIS A 33 -9.90 9.96 11.84
CA HIS A 33 -9.04 10.32 12.96
C HIS A 33 -7.69 10.91 12.49
N ASN A 34 -7.53 11.14 11.18
CA ASN A 34 -6.28 11.57 10.56
C ASN A 34 -5.07 10.70 10.97
N ARG A 35 -5.24 9.38 10.98
CA ARG A 35 -4.16 8.43 11.34
C ARG A 35 -3.72 7.61 10.14
N ILE A 36 -2.41 7.43 10.04
CA ILE A 36 -1.77 6.60 9.01
C ILE A 36 -0.95 5.52 9.71
N TYR A 37 -1.18 4.28 9.34
CA TYR A 37 -0.46 3.12 9.85
C TYR A 37 0.26 2.43 8.70
N VAL A 38 1.59 2.54 8.67
CA VAL A 38 2.41 1.89 7.65
C VAL A 38 2.66 0.44 8.06
N LYS A 39 2.26 -0.52 7.22
CA LYS A 39 2.50 -1.95 7.50
C LYS A 39 3.76 -2.45 6.82
N HIS A 40 3.94 -2.09 5.55
CA HIS A 40 5.05 -2.58 4.74
C HIS A 40 5.58 -1.48 3.84
N ILE A 41 6.91 -1.40 3.72
CA ILE A 41 7.61 -0.67 2.68
C ILE A 41 8.42 -1.71 1.94
N VAL A 42 8.10 -1.95 0.68
CA VAL A 42 8.63 -3.08 -0.09
C VAL A 42 8.96 -2.66 -1.52
N THR A 43 9.77 -3.46 -2.20
CA THR A 43 10.01 -3.31 -3.64
C THR A 43 8.79 -3.75 -4.45
N HIS A 44 8.75 -3.39 -5.74
CA HIS A 44 7.73 -3.87 -6.68
C HIS A 44 7.60 -5.41 -6.69
N LYS A 45 8.73 -6.13 -6.72
CA LYS A 45 8.73 -7.59 -6.78
C LYS A 45 8.10 -8.21 -5.53
N GLU A 46 8.42 -7.67 -4.36
CA GLU A 46 7.86 -8.12 -3.09
C GLU A 46 6.38 -7.76 -2.96
N TYR A 47 5.98 -6.59 -3.45
CA TYR A 47 4.58 -6.19 -3.52
C TYR A 47 3.73 -7.16 -4.35
N ASP A 48 4.24 -7.66 -5.49
CA ASP A 48 3.55 -8.67 -6.29
C ASP A 48 3.38 -10.00 -5.54
N LEU A 49 4.40 -10.41 -4.76
CA LEU A 49 4.30 -11.59 -3.90
C LEU A 49 3.26 -11.40 -2.79
N LEU A 50 3.22 -10.21 -2.16
CA LEU A 50 2.19 -9.86 -1.18
C LEU A 50 0.80 -9.91 -1.81
N CYS A 51 0.61 -9.34 -3.01
CA CYS A 51 -0.67 -9.41 -3.72
C CYS A 51 -1.11 -10.85 -3.98
N LYS A 52 -0.20 -11.73 -4.39
CA LYS A 52 -0.50 -13.17 -4.56
C LYS A 52 -0.93 -13.83 -3.26
N LYS A 53 -0.31 -13.44 -2.13
CA LYS A 53 -0.65 -13.94 -0.80
C LYS A 53 -2.05 -13.47 -0.34
N TYR A 54 -2.40 -12.20 -0.57
CA TYR A 54 -3.71 -11.65 -0.20
C TYR A 54 -4.84 -12.01 -1.16
N ARG A 55 -4.53 -12.52 -2.36
CA ARG A 55 -5.52 -13.03 -3.33
C ARG A 55 -6.03 -14.44 -2.97
N LYS A 56 -5.25 -15.23 -2.22
CA LYS A 56 -5.68 -16.53 -1.68
C LYS A 56 -6.53 -16.31 -0.43
#